data_AF-A0A7S8C2A1-F1
#
_entry.id   AF-A0A7S8C2A1-F1
#
_cell.length_a   1.000
_cell.length_b   1.000
_cell.length_c   1.000
_cell.angle_alpha   90.00
_cell.angle_beta   90.00
_cell.angle_gamma   90.00
#
_symmetry.space_group_name_H-M   'P 1'
#
loop_
_entity.id
_entity.type
_entity.pdbx_description
1 polymer ?
#
loop_
_entity_poly.entity_id
_entity_poly.type
_entity_poly.pdbx_seq_one_letter_code
_entity_poly.pdbx_strand_id
1 'polypeptide(L)'
;MGAVALIDTGGQGLRVGVTSRALLRMRFLPVLLGLEAASFVHARKGGEADLYIGWGRRRSGLRALDLAERAGGAPLLLLEDGFLRSVRPGAEPALSMAVDDAGIYYDAAAPSRLERLVADCAGDAALSARAAEFAARLRANRISKYNDHDDAAGAEILTRIRDDARLVIDQTAGDASIAGAGRMRDGSGPCWRPPSTRPRAARWW
;
A
#
# COMPACT_ATOMS: atom_id res chain seq x y z
N MET A 1 3.22 22.42 0.36
CA MET A 1 2.94 21.18 -0.41
C MET A 1 1.46 21.17 -0.67
N GLY A 2 1.04 21.50 -1.89
CA GLY A 2 -0.38 21.39 -2.25
C GLY A 2 -0.74 19.91 -2.31
N ALA A 3 -1.84 19.52 -1.68
CA ALA A 3 -2.45 18.23 -1.96
C ALA A 3 -2.70 18.20 -3.48
N VAL A 4 -2.14 17.23 -4.17
CA VAL A 4 -2.59 16.95 -5.55
C VAL A 4 -4.06 16.59 -5.40
N ALA A 5 -4.96 17.44 -5.89
CA ALA A 5 -6.39 17.16 -5.86
C ALA A 5 -6.59 15.80 -6.53
N LEU A 6 -6.91 14.78 -5.73
CA LEU A 6 -7.01 13.40 -6.20
C LEU A 6 -8.25 13.26 -7.09
N ILE A 7 -9.28 14.07 -6.83
CA ILE A 7 -10.51 14.19 -7.61
C ILE A 7 -11.02 15.64 -7.44
N ASP A 8 -11.19 16.38 -8.53
CA ASP A 8 -11.88 17.68 -8.50
C ASP A 8 -13.38 17.43 -8.39
N THR A 9 -13.93 17.59 -7.19
CA THR A 9 -15.33 17.28 -6.90
C THR A 9 -16.16 18.48 -6.47
N GLY A 10 -15.64 19.72 -6.66
CA GLY A 10 -16.40 20.93 -6.33
C GLY A 10 -16.66 21.17 -4.83
N GLY A 11 -16.08 20.36 -3.94
CA GLY A 11 -15.83 20.66 -2.52
C GLY A 11 -17.04 20.76 -1.57
N GLN A 12 -18.28 20.90 -2.05
CA GLN A 12 -19.47 20.97 -1.19
C GLN A 12 -20.44 19.83 -1.45
N GLY A 13 -20.86 19.14 -0.39
CA GLY A 13 -21.94 18.15 -0.44
C GLY A 13 -21.56 16.76 -0.99
N LEU A 14 -20.27 16.51 -1.26
CA LEU A 14 -19.81 15.21 -1.76
C LEU A 14 -20.21 14.06 -0.83
N ARG A 15 -20.78 13.00 -1.39
CA ARG A 15 -21.10 11.77 -0.69
C ARG A 15 -20.09 10.68 -1.02
N VAL A 16 -19.29 10.30 -0.02
CA VAL A 16 -18.23 9.30 -0.13
C VAL A 16 -18.72 7.96 0.42
N GLY A 17 -18.85 6.97 -0.46
CA GLY A 17 -19.25 5.60 -0.15
C GLY A 17 -18.06 4.73 0.23
N VAL A 18 -17.90 4.43 1.53
CA VAL A 18 -16.80 3.61 2.06
C VAL A 18 -17.24 2.16 2.26
N THR A 19 -16.56 1.21 1.61
CA THR A 19 -16.91 -0.23 1.66
C THR A 19 -16.26 -0.98 2.83
N SER A 20 -15.38 -0.33 3.59
CA SER A 20 -14.74 -0.86 4.80
C SER A 20 -15.20 -0.09 6.05
N ARG A 21 -15.70 -0.80 7.06
CA ARG A 21 -16.04 -0.20 8.36
C ARG A 21 -14.80 0.29 9.12
N ALA A 22 -13.63 -0.32 8.88
CA ALA A 22 -12.39 0.10 9.50
C ALA A 22 -11.97 1.47 8.95
N LEU A 23 -11.98 1.62 7.61
CA LEU A 23 -11.74 2.91 6.96
C LEU A 23 -12.73 3.98 7.43
N LEU A 24 -14.02 3.65 7.49
CA LEU A 24 -15.04 4.60 7.93
C LEU A 24 -14.84 5.10 9.37
N ARG A 25 -14.15 4.32 10.22
CA ARG A 25 -13.81 4.71 11.60
C ARG A 25 -12.51 5.49 11.72
N MET A 26 -11.71 5.60 10.64
CA MET A 26 -10.47 6.37 10.65
C MET A 26 -10.80 7.86 10.64
N ARG A 27 -10.69 8.50 11.81
CA ARG A 27 -11.05 9.92 12.02
C ARG A 27 -10.27 10.89 11.12
N PHE A 28 -9.05 10.54 10.74
CA PHE A 28 -8.19 11.38 9.90
C PHE A 28 -8.39 11.14 8.39
N LEU A 29 -9.24 10.18 7.99
CA LEU A 29 -9.46 9.86 6.58
C LEU A 29 -9.94 11.07 5.75
N PRO A 30 -10.93 11.88 6.20
CA PRO A 30 -11.34 13.06 5.44
C PRO A 30 -10.20 14.06 5.23
N VAL A 31 -9.42 14.33 6.28
CA VAL A 31 -8.28 15.27 6.24
C VAL A 31 -7.18 14.75 5.32
N LEU A 32 -6.85 13.46 5.41
CA LEU A 32 -5.81 12.86 4.57
C LEU A 32 -6.16 12.95 3.08
N LEU A 33 -7.45 12.81 2.75
CA LEU A 33 -7.94 12.89 1.38
C LEU A 33 -8.24 14.33 0.91
N GLY A 34 -8.18 15.34 1.79
CA GLY A 34 -8.62 16.70 1.48
C GLY A 34 -10.13 16.79 1.20
N LEU A 35 -10.93 15.97 1.87
CA LEU A 35 -12.38 15.83 1.71
C LEU A 35 -13.13 16.13 3.02
N GLU A 36 -12.67 17.10 3.80
CA GLU A 36 -13.21 17.43 5.13
C GLU A 36 -14.68 17.88 5.10
N ALA A 37 -15.11 18.49 3.99
CA ALA A 37 -16.49 18.92 3.78
C ALA A 37 -17.41 17.80 3.24
N ALA A 38 -16.86 16.62 2.93
CA ALA A 38 -17.62 15.51 2.39
C ALA A 38 -18.31 14.67 3.48
N SER A 39 -19.42 14.04 3.12
CA SER A 39 -20.12 13.08 3.97
C SER A 39 -19.63 11.66 3.70
N PHE A 40 -19.06 11.00 4.72
CA PHE A 40 -18.59 9.63 4.61
C PHE A 40 -19.65 8.66 5.13
N VAL A 41 -20.10 7.74 4.28
CA VAL A 41 -21.14 6.76 4.61
C VAL A 41 -20.66 5.34 4.33
N HIS A 42 -21.20 4.36 5.06
CA HIS A 42 -20.92 2.97 4.73
C HIS A 42 -21.67 2.57 3.45
N ALA A 43 -20.95 2.28 2.37
CA ALA A 43 -21.55 1.89 1.11
C ALA A 43 -22.15 0.47 1.20
N ARG A 44 -23.47 0.40 1.02
CA ARG A 44 -24.23 -0.86 0.86
C ARG A 44 -24.52 -1.09 -0.62
N LYS A 45 -24.97 -2.31 -0.96
CA LYS A 45 -25.37 -2.63 -2.33
C LYS A 45 -26.54 -1.70 -2.74
N GLY A 46 -26.41 -0.99 -3.85
CA GLY A 46 -27.41 -0.03 -4.34
C GLY A 46 -27.41 1.35 -3.68
N GLY A 47 -26.43 1.66 -2.82
CA GLY A 47 -26.29 3.00 -2.27
C GLY A 47 -25.52 3.91 -3.23
N GLU A 48 -26.16 4.97 -3.70
CA GLU A 48 -25.51 6.02 -4.50
C GLU A 48 -24.48 6.80 -3.67
N ALA A 49 -23.36 7.10 -4.32
CA ALA A 49 -22.27 7.93 -3.82
C ALA A 49 -21.54 8.53 -5.02
N ASP A 50 -20.97 9.72 -4.83
CA ASP A 50 -20.20 10.42 -5.86
C ASP A 50 -18.76 9.88 -5.98
N LEU A 51 -18.30 9.21 -4.91
CA LEU A 51 -16.98 8.59 -4.82
C LEU A 51 -17.08 7.31 -4.00
N TYR A 52 -16.52 6.21 -4.50
CA TYR A 52 -16.36 4.98 -3.74
C TYR A 52 -14.93 4.82 -3.22
N ILE A 53 -14.79 4.32 -1.99
CA ILE A 53 -13.50 4.05 -1.36
C ILE A 53 -13.46 2.63 -0.81
N GLY A 54 -12.39 1.90 -1.13
CA GLY A 54 -12.13 0.58 -0.58
C GLY A 54 -10.64 0.34 -0.30
N TRP A 55 -10.32 -0.79 0.35
CA TRP A 55 -8.95 -1.16 0.70
C TRP A 55 -8.36 -2.15 -0.32
N GLY A 56 -7.37 -1.71 -1.09
CA GLY A 56 -6.59 -2.48 -2.06
C GLY A 56 -7.40 -3.42 -2.96
N ARG A 57 -6.88 -4.61 -3.25
CA ARG A 57 -7.60 -5.72 -3.91
C ARG A 57 -8.23 -6.70 -2.92
N ARG A 58 -8.41 -6.29 -1.66
CA ARG A 58 -9.17 -7.07 -0.66
C ARG A 58 -10.67 -6.95 -0.95
N ARG A 59 -11.49 -7.72 -0.22
CA ARG A 59 -12.96 -7.71 -0.34
C ARG A 59 -13.58 -6.31 -0.39
N SER A 60 -13.09 -5.37 0.42
CA SER A 60 -13.64 -4.01 0.42
C SER A 60 -13.30 -3.23 -0.85
N GLY A 61 -12.07 -3.30 -1.36
CA GLY A 61 -11.72 -2.69 -2.64
C GLY A 61 -12.43 -3.32 -3.83
N LEU A 62 -12.52 -4.64 -3.89
CA LEU A 62 -13.32 -5.34 -4.91
C LEU A 62 -14.79 -4.92 -4.89
N ARG A 63 -15.34 -4.69 -3.70
CA ARG A 63 -16.70 -4.16 -3.56
C ARG A 63 -16.81 -2.70 -4.00
N ALA A 64 -15.78 -1.88 -3.78
CA ALA A 64 -15.79 -0.49 -4.20
C ALA A 64 -15.75 -0.40 -5.74
N LEU A 65 -14.96 -1.26 -6.39
CA LEU A 65 -14.94 -1.45 -7.84
C LEU A 65 -16.34 -1.83 -8.39
N ASP A 66 -16.96 -2.89 -7.84
CA ASP A 66 -18.30 -3.34 -8.26
C ASP A 66 -19.37 -2.25 -8.08
N LEU A 67 -19.30 -1.45 -7.01
CA LEU A 67 -20.25 -0.35 -6.78
C LEU A 67 -20.01 0.82 -7.74
N ALA A 68 -18.76 1.21 -7.97
CA ALA A 68 -18.39 2.25 -8.91
C ALA A 68 -18.85 1.90 -10.33
N GLU A 69 -18.65 0.66 -10.76
CA GLU A 69 -19.10 0.15 -12.06
C GLU A 69 -20.64 0.19 -12.18
N ARG A 70 -21.37 -0.31 -11.18
CA ARG A 70 -22.84 -0.25 -11.14
C ARG A 70 -23.40 1.17 -11.13
N ALA A 71 -22.63 2.13 -10.61
CA ALA A 71 -22.97 3.55 -10.59
C ALA A 71 -22.56 4.28 -11.89
N GLY A 72 -22.30 3.54 -12.98
CA GLY A 72 -21.98 4.13 -14.29
C GLY A 72 -20.52 4.57 -14.41
N GLY A 73 -19.60 3.94 -13.67
CA GLY A 73 -18.18 4.31 -13.68
C GLY A 73 -17.87 5.50 -12.77
N ALA A 74 -18.55 5.58 -11.62
CA ALA A 74 -18.29 6.63 -10.64
C ALA A 74 -16.82 6.63 -10.18
N PRO A 75 -16.27 7.79 -9.78
CA PRO A 75 -14.93 7.88 -9.22
C PRO A 75 -14.68 6.87 -8.09
N LEU A 76 -13.45 6.36 -8.03
CA LEU A 76 -13.02 5.32 -7.10
C LEU A 76 -11.63 5.64 -6.55
N LEU A 77 -11.43 5.39 -5.25
CA LEU A 77 -10.10 5.32 -4.64
C LEU A 77 -9.88 3.95 -3.98
N LEU A 78 -8.75 3.32 -4.30
CA LEU A 78 -8.21 2.19 -3.58
C LEU A 78 -7.13 2.69 -2.62
N LEU A 79 -7.31 2.35 -1.33
CA LEU A 79 -6.41 2.73 -0.24
C LEU A 79 -5.60 1.54 0.23
N GLU A 80 -4.36 1.80 0.64
CA GLU A 80 -3.47 0.85 1.31
C GLU A 80 -2.55 1.58 2.29
N ASP A 81 -1.89 0.84 3.18
CA ASP A 81 -0.86 1.42 4.02
C ASP A 81 0.22 2.12 3.16
N GLY A 82 0.66 3.30 3.58
CA GLY A 82 1.81 3.94 2.96
C GLY A 82 3.12 3.21 3.26
N PHE A 83 4.16 3.52 2.50
CA PHE A 83 5.48 2.87 2.63
C PHE A 83 6.16 3.14 3.99
N LEU A 84 5.82 4.25 4.65
CA LEU A 84 6.18 4.55 6.04
C LEU A 84 4.92 4.53 6.90
N ARG A 85 4.73 3.46 7.69
CA ARG A 85 3.44 3.23 8.34
C ARG A 85 3.44 3.64 9.81
N SER A 86 4.26 3.02 10.65
CA SER A 86 4.19 3.20 12.11
C SER A 86 5.49 2.75 12.78
N VAL A 87 5.58 2.92 14.11
CA VAL A 87 6.69 2.33 14.87
C VAL A 87 6.46 0.84 14.98
N ARG A 88 5.33 0.42 15.55
CA ARG A 88 5.00 -1.01 15.68
C ARG A 88 4.01 -1.48 14.61
N PRO A 89 4.08 -2.75 14.20
CA PRO A 89 3.05 -3.34 13.36
C PRO A 89 1.71 -3.48 14.09
N GLY A 90 0.64 -3.67 13.32
CA GLY A 90 -0.70 -3.95 13.85
C GLY A 90 -1.54 -2.70 14.13
N ALA A 91 -1.94 -2.51 15.38
CA ALA A 91 -3.02 -1.59 15.76
C ALA A 91 -2.61 -0.09 15.81
N GLU A 92 -1.33 0.22 15.65
CA GLU A 92 -0.90 1.62 15.57
C GLU A 92 -1.48 2.30 14.32
N PRO A 93 -1.97 3.56 14.44
CA PRO A 93 -2.45 4.33 13.30
C PRO A 93 -1.34 4.49 12.25
N ALA A 94 -1.71 4.40 10.97
CA ALA A 94 -0.80 4.65 9.88
C ALA A 94 -0.48 6.15 9.77
N LEU A 95 0.81 6.48 9.70
CA LEU A 95 1.35 7.82 9.50
C LEU A 95 1.22 8.29 8.04
N SER A 96 1.15 7.34 7.10
CA SER A 96 0.94 7.61 5.68
C SER A 96 0.05 6.54 5.05
N MET A 97 -0.60 6.90 3.95
CA MET A 97 -1.51 6.02 3.20
C MET A 97 -1.23 6.17 1.70
N ALA A 98 -1.22 5.05 0.99
CA ALA A 98 -1.25 5.05 -0.46
C ALA A 98 -2.70 5.30 -0.91
N VAL A 99 -2.88 6.24 -1.83
CA VAL A 99 -4.18 6.59 -2.40
C VAL A 99 -4.09 6.50 -3.91
N ASP A 100 -4.84 5.57 -4.50
CA ASP A 100 -4.74 5.24 -5.92
C ASP A 100 -6.13 5.31 -6.58
N ASP A 101 -6.21 6.09 -7.65
CA ASP A 101 -7.43 6.35 -8.44
C ASP A 101 -7.50 5.54 -9.74
N ALA A 102 -6.52 4.66 -9.99
CA ALA A 102 -6.48 3.85 -11.21
C ALA A 102 -6.31 2.35 -10.94
N GLY A 103 -5.57 2.00 -9.91
CA GLY A 103 -5.25 0.62 -9.57
C GLY A 103 -4.77 0.54 -8.13
N ILE A 104 -3.72 -0.23 -7.89
CA ILE A 104 -3.00 -0.20 -6.62
C ILE A 104 -1.56 -0.66 -6.88
N TYR A 105 -0.57 -0.06 -6.19
CA TYR A 105 0.86 -0.20 -6.52
C TYR A 105 1.43 -1.63 -6.57
N TYR A 106 0.77 -2.62 -5.96
CA TYR A 106 1.22 -4.01 -5.96
C TYR A 106 0.56 -4.89 -7.02
N ASP A 107 -0.43 -4.35 -7.73
CA ASP A 107 -1.18 -5.09 -8.74
C ASP A 107 -0.63 -4.78 -10.13
N ALA A 108 0.18 -5.70 -10.65
CA ALA A 108 0.79 -5.56 -11.97
C ALA A 108 -0.17 -5.88 -13.13
N ALA A 109 -1.42 -6.29 -12.84
CA ALA A 109 -2.40 -6.60 -13.87
C ALA A 109 -3.10 -5.35 -14.46
N ALA A 110 -2.96 -4.18 -13.82
CA ALA A 110 -3.55 -2.94 -14.26
C ALA A 110 -2.66 -1.73 -13.88
N PRO A 111 -2.64 -0.65 -14.68
CA PRO A 111 -1.90 0.55 -14.34
C PRO A 111 -2.31 1.15 -12.99
N SER A 112 -1.33 1.60 -12.23
CA SER A 112 -1.48 2.28 -10.96
C SER A 112 -1.16 3.77 -11.07
N ARG A 113 -1.63 4.57 -10.11
CA ARG A 113 -1.21 5.97 -9.99
C ARG A 113 0.29 6.08 -9.75
N LEU A 114 0.86 5.16 -8.99
CA LEU A 114 2.30 5.15 -8.73
C LEU A 114 3.11 5.02 -10.03
N GLU A 115 2.72 4.14 -10.94
CA GLU A 115 3.40 3.99 -12.24
C GLU A 115 3.34 5.26 -13.07
N ARG A 116 2.18 5.95 -13.09
CA ARG A 116 2.06 7.26 -13.75
C ARG A 116 2.98 8.29 -13.12
N LEU A 117 2.97 8.42 -11.79
CA LEU A 117 3.83 9.37 -11.08
C LEU A 117 5.31 9.10 -11.34
N VAL A 118 5.74 7.83 -11.38
CA VAL A 118 7.12 7.48 -11.70
C VAL A 118 7.49 7.92 -13.11
N ALA A 119 6.60 7.72 -14.09
CA ALA A 119 6.82 8.14 -15.47
C ALA A 119 6.83 9.67 -15.59
N ASP A 120 5.88 10.37 -14.97
CA ASP A 120 5.73 11.83 -15.04
C ASP A 120 6.88 12.58 -14.36
N CYS A 121 7.48 11.97 -13.34
CA CYS A 121 8.63 12.52 -12.63
C CYS A 121 9.98 12.24 -13.30
N ALA A 122 10.01 11.51 -14.42
CA ALA A 122 11.25 11.19 -15.11
C ALA A 122 11.93 12.47 -15.62
N GLY A 123 13.17 12.71 -15.18
CA GLY A 123 13.96 13.87 -15.58
C GLY A 123 13.78 15.12 -14.73
N ASP A 124 12.93 15.12 -13.70
CA ASP A 124 12.87 16.22 -12.73
C ASP A 124 14.09 16.19 -11.80
N ALA A 125 15.05 17.08 -12.06
CA ALA A 125 16.30 17.15 -11.31
C ALA A 125 16.09 17.57 -9.84
N ALA A 126 15.13 18.46 -9.56
CA ALA A 126 14.86 18.93 -8.21
C ALA A 126 14.19 17.84 -7.37
N LEU A 127 13.23 17.13 -7.96
CA LEU A 127 12.61 15.98 -7.31
C LEU A 127 13.59 14.84 -7.10
N SER A 128 14.47 14.58 -8.07
CA SER A 128 15.52 13.56 -7.98
C SER A 128 16.51 13.85 -6.83
N ALA A 129 16.94 15.11 -6.70
CA ALA A 129 17.78 15.54 -5.59
C ALA A 129 17.08 15.37 -4.23
N ARG A 130 15.81 15.78 -4.14
CA ARG A 130 14.99 15.59 -2.93
C ARG A 130 14.81 14.10 -2.58
N ALA A 131 14.58 13.25 -3.58
CA ALA A 131 14.45 11.81 -3.39
C ALA A 131 15.76 11.17 -2.91
N ALA A 132 16.91 11.60 -3.43
CA ALA A 132 18.22 11.15 -3.00
C ALA A 132 18.51 11.53 -1.54
N GLU A 133 18.23 12.78 -1.15
CA GLU A 133 18.35 13.24 0.23
C GLU A 133 17.44 12.45 1.17
N PHE A 134 16.18 12.26 0.77
CA PHE A 134 15.22 11.48 1.55
C PHE A 134 15.68 10.03 1.74
N ALA A 135 16.14 9.37 0.68
CA ALA A 135 16.66 8.00 0.75
C ALA A 135 17.92 7.91 1.63
N ALA A 136 18.81 8.91 1.59
CA ALA A 136 19.97 8.98 2.47
C ALA A 136 19.55 9.10 3.95
N ARG A 137 18.55 9.93 4.25
CA ARG A 137 17.99 10.07 5.60
C ARG A 137 17.32 8.78 6.09
N LEU A 138 16.57 8.08 5.24
CA LEU A 138 15.97 6.79 5.59
C LEU A 138 17.04 5.77 5.98
N ARG A 139 18.12 5.64 5.19
CA ARG A 139 19.23 4.72 5.49
C ARG A 139 19.98 5.10 6.76
N ALA A 140 20.31 6.38 6.92
CA ALA A 140 21.04 6.87 8.09
C ALA A 140 20.27 6.64 9.41
N ASN A 141 18.94 6.72 9.35
CA ASN A 141 18.07 6.51 10.50
C ASN A 141 17.45 5.10 10.55
N ARG A 142 17.86 4.18 9.66
CA ARG A 142 17.37 2.79 9.59
C ARG A 142 15.83 2.69 9.51
N ILE A 143 15.19 3.66 8.85
CA ILE A 143 13.73 3.74 8.76
C ILE A 143 13.18 2.73 7.75
N SER A 144 12.14 2.01 8.16
CA SER A 144 11.40 1.03 7.35
C SER A 144 9.87 1.23 7.49
N LYS A 145 9.06 0.31 6.94
CA LYS A 145 7.60 0.35 7.06
C LYS A 145 7.14 0.31 8.52
N TYR A 146 7.81 -0.51 9.31
CA TYR A 146 7.72 -0.61 10.77
C TYR A 146 9.12 -0.43 11.36
N ASN A 147 9.21 0.21 12.51
CA ASN A 147 10.44 0.74 13.09
C ASN A 147 10.70 0.24 14.53
N ASP A 148 10.15 -0.93 14.87
CA ASP A 148 10.34 -1.63 16.14
C ASP A 148 11.27 -2.85 15.94
N HIS A 149 12.48 -2.60 15.46
CA HIS A 149 13.48 -3.64 15.20
C HIS A 149 14.55 -3.66 16.30
N ASP A 150 15.00 -4.86 16.68
CA ASP A 150 16.09 -5.05 17.64
C ASP A 150 17.44 -5.06 16.94
N ASP A 151 18.14 -3.93 17.02
CA ASP A 151 19.47 -3.76 16.42
C ASP A 151 20.53 -4.68 17.04
N ALA A 152 20.42 -5.01 18.33
CA ALA A 152 21.39 -5.87 19.00
C ALA A 152 21.25 -7.31 18.51
N ALA A 153 20.01 -7.82 18.42
CA ALA A 153 19.74 -9.12 17.84
C ALA A 153 20.20 -9.21 16.38
N GLY A 154 19.96 -8.15 15.60
CA GLY A 154 20.43 -8.05 14.21
C GLY A 154 21.96 -8.12 14.09
N ALA A 155 22.68 -7.38 14.94
CA ALA A 155 24.14 -7.40 14.96
C ALA A 155 24.71 -8.77 15.32
N GLU A 156 24.13 -9.47 16.29
CA GLU A 156 24.53 -10.82 16.66
C GLU A 156 24.39 -11.80 15.50
N ILE A 157 23.27 -11.75 14.77
CA ILE A 157 23.02 -12.60 13.61
C ILE A 157 24.08 -12.39 12.53
N LEU A 158 24.43 -11.14 12.24
CA LEU A 158 25.41 -10.79 11.21
C LEU A 158 26.80 -11.41 11.49
N THR A 159 27.18 -11.62 12.76
CA THR A 159 28.45 -12.30 13.11
C THR A 159 28.50 -13.77 12.69
N ARG A 160 27.34 -14.39 12.43
CA ARG A 160 27.21 -15.82 12.10
C ARG A 160 26.92 -16.06 10.62
N ILE A 161 26.72 -15.01 9.85
CA ILE A 161 26.40 -15.08 8.42
C ILE A 161 27.71 -15.11 7.63
N ARG A 162 27.81 -16.06 6.70
CA ARG A 162 28.95 -16.15 5.77
C ARG A 162 28.89 -15.01 4.75
N ASP A 163 30.04 -14.55 4.27
CA ASP A 163 30.12 -13.50 3.25
C ASP A 163 29.39 -13.86 1.94
N ASP A 164 29.26 -15.16 1.65
CA ASP A 164 28.58 -15.68 0.46
C ASP A 164 27.08 -15.92 0.66
N ALA A 165 26.53 -15.56 1.82
CA ALA A 165 25.13 -15.81 2.12
C ALA A 165 24.18 -15.12 1.13
N ARG A 166 22.95 -15.63 1.07
CA ARG A 166 21.86 -15.06 0.29
C ARG A 166 20.68 -14.79 1.21
N LEU A 167 20.15 -13.57 1.16
CA LEU A 167 18.94 -13.21 1.88
C LEU A 167 17.72 -13.64 1.06
N VAL A 168 16.85 -14.45 1.67
CA VAL A 168 15.54 -14.78 1.13
C VAL A 168 14.51 -14.08 2.01
N ILE A 169 13.71 -13.20 1.40
CA ILE A 169 12.66 -12.45 2.09
C ILE A 169 11.37 -13.25 1.98
N ASP A 170 10.85 -13.72 3.11
CA ASP A 170 9.55 -14.38 3.16
C ASP A 170 8.41 -13.36 3.18
N GLN A 171 7.21 -13.80 2.82
CA GLN A 171 6.00 -12.99 2.85
C GLN A 171 4.84 -13.72 3.52
N THR A 172 3.89 -12.96 4.06
CA THR A 172 2.70 -13.55 4.69
C THR A 172 1.89 -14.32 3.64
N ALA A 173 1.50 -15.56 3.96
CA ALA A 173 0.64 -16.34 3.08
C ALA A 173 -0.68 -15.58 2.81
N GLY A 174 -1.04 -15.42 1.53
CA GLY A 174 -2.23 -14.66 1.12
C GLY A 174 -2.03 -13.14 1.15
N ASP A 175 -0.79 -12.65 1.17
CA ASP A 175 -0.50 -11.26 0.84
C ASP A 175 -1.03 -10.93 -0.56
N ALA A 176 -1.77 -9.82 -0.67
CA ALA A 176 -2.40 -9.40 -1.92
C ALA A 176 -1.37 -9.04 -2.98
N SER A 177 -0.17 -8.61 -2.59
CA SER A 177 0.93 -8.31 -3.50
C SER A 177 1.43 -9.56 -4.25
N ILE A 178 1.38 -10.74 -3.64
CA ILE A 178 1.77 -12.00 -4.32
C ILE A 178 0.78 -12.34 -5.44
N ALA A 179 -0.51 -12.18 -5.17
CA ALA A 179 -1.54 -12.41 -6.19
C ALA A 179 -1.49 -11.32 -7.28
N GLY A 180 -1.30 -10.07 -6.87
CA GLY A 180 -1.24 -8.90 -7.75
C GLY A 180 0.01 -8.85 -8.65
N ALA A 181 1.15 -9.37 -8.20
CA ALA A 181 2.37 -9.47 -8.99
C ALA A 181 2.30 -10.52 -10.13
N GLY A 182 1.11 -11.07 -10.41
CA GLY A 182 0.92 -12.02 -11.49
C GLY A 182 1.47 -13.40 -11.17
N ARG A 183 1.07 -13.99 -10.03
CA ARG A 183 1.25 -15.43 -9.76
C ARG A 183 1.07 -16.19 -11.08
N MET A 184 2.11 -16.87 -11.56
CA MET A 184 2.02 -17.78 -12.71
C MET A 184 0.79 -18.67 -12.47
N ARG A 185 -0.24 -18.48 -13.30
CA ARG A 185 -1.62 -18.94 -13.04
C ARG A 185 -1.76 -20.47 -13.00
N ASP A 186 -0.70 -21.20 -13.26
CA ASP A 186 -0.69 -22.65 -13.50
C ASP A 186 0.14 -23.45 -12.49
N GLY A 187 0.85 -22.81 -11.55
CA GLY A 187 1.76 -23.51 -10.65
C GLY A 187 2.95 -24.19 -11.35
N SER A 188 3.23 -23.86 -12.62
CA SER A 188 4.30 -24.45 -13.43
C SER A 188 5.61 -23.65 -13.37
N GLY A 189 5.56 -22.42 -12.85
CA GLY A 189 6.75 -21.64 -12.55
C GLY A 189 7.67 -22.36 -11.56
N PRO A 190 9.00 -22.16 -11.63
CA PRO A 190 9.93 -22.76 -10.69
C PRO A 190 9.60 -22.29 -9.27
N CYS A 191 8.81 -23.09 -8.56
CA CYS A 191 8.83 -23.18 -7.11
C CYS A 191 10.30 -23.34 -6.76
N TRP A 192 10.87 -22.33 -6.10
CA TRP A 192 12.19 -22.46 -5.52
C TRP A 192 12.17 -23.70 -4.63
N ARG A 193 12.89 -24.75 -5.07
CA ARG A 193 13.10 -25.94 -4.26
C ARG A 193 14.33 -25.65 -3.40
N PRO A 194 14.19 -25.60 -2.05
CA PRO A 194 15.37 -25.52 -1.21
C PRO A 194 16.32 -26.69 -1.51
N PRO A 195 17.64 -26.51 -1.39
CA PRO A 195 18.60 -27.60 -1.39
C PRO A 195 18.17 -28.70 -0.40
N SER A 196 18.51 -29.97 -0.68
CA SER A 196 18.16 -31.14 0.14
C SER A 196 18.66 -31.06 1.59
N THR A 197 19.63 -30.18 1.84
CA THR A 197 20.06 -29.79 3.18
C THR A 197 19.16 -28.67 3.70
N ARG A 198 18.24 -29.00 4.62
CA ARG A 198 17.48 -27.99 5.36
C ARG A 198 18.48 -27.08 6.10
N PRO A 199 18.60 -25.79 5.76
CA PRO A 199 19.10 -24.85 6.74
C PRO A 199 18.12 -24.88 7.90
N ARG A 200 18.60 -24.78 9.15
CA ARG A 200 17.71 -24.57 10.29
C ARG A 200 16.93 -23.28 10.03
N ALA A 201 15.69 -23.41 9.57
CA ALA A 201 14.77 -22.30 9.46
C ALA A 201 14.46 -21.87 10.89
N ALA A 202 15.10 -20.79 11.31
CA ALA A 202 14.67 -20.11 12.50
C ALA A 202 13.48 -19.23 12.11
N ARG A 203 12.34 -19.49 12.76
CA ARG A 203 11.17 -18.63 12.70
C ARG A 203 11.51 -17.40 13.53
N TRP A 204 11.38 -16.23 12.94
CA TRP A 204 11.61 -14.97 13.64
C TRP A 204 10.36 -14.10 13.49
N TRP A 205 9.67 -13.92 14.60
CA TRP A 205 8.87 -12.75 14.91
C TRP A 205 9.49 -12.15 16.16
#